data_AF-A0A1I8PDD1-F1
#
_entry.id   AF-A0A1I8PDD1-F1
#
_cell.length_a   1.000
_cell.length_b   1.000
_cell.length_c   1.000
_cell.angle_alpha   90.00
_cell.angle_beta   90.00
_cell.angle_gamma   90.00
#
_symmetry.space_group_name_H-M   'P 1'
#
loop_
_entity.id
_entity.type
_entity.pdbx_description
1 polymer ?
#
loop_
_entity_poly.entity_id
_entity_poly.type
_entity_poly.pdbx_seq_one_letter_code
_entity_poly.pdbx_strand_id
1 'polypeptide(L)'
;MQLKCLTMVLLWQVFVTPPHFAFAAKAEEDVNFKEFINDVEHLVLDTENEALRLSISIYQGLANAMTPQLRQAAAPLMESYVEMVRHALANNSSYGEKRILLRHFRINNWKLERLRMKLAPEMPKFQFEVISQEFYFSGLNTTKFDNIYLRFMHQFQRASEKLWNCLSEDVVEHQQEMLEILDEISEEKNLAEKDKLYDEFIETFLFKTEKDRLETRELE
;
A
#
# COMPACT_ATOMS: atom_id res chain seq x y z
N MET A 1 7.83 37.97 -19.24
CA MET A 1 6.58 37.21 -19.40
C MET A 1 6.94 35.89 -20.09
N GLN A 2 6.55 34.75 -19.48
CA GLN A 2 6.90 33.35 -19.85
C GLN A 2 8.39 33.01 -19.58
N LEU A 3 8.81 32.18 -18.61
CA LEU A 3 8.33 30.92 -18.02
C LEU A 3 8.15 29.78 -19.03
N LYS A 4 9.26 29.13 -19.39
CA LYS A 4 9.37 27.74 -19.91
C LYS A 4 10.75 27.22 -19.47
N CYS A 5 10.81 26.30 -18.51
CA CYS A 5 10.94 24.85 -18.74
C CYS A 5 12.18 24.49 -19.55
N LEU A 6 13.28 24.15 -18.86
CA LEU A 6 14.05 22.91 -19.06
C LEU A 6 15.29 22.99 -18.17
N THR A 7 15.20 22.48 -16.95
CA THR A 7 16.39 22.14 -16.15
C THR A 7 15.92 21.20 -15.05
N MET A 8 15.98 19.91 -15.33
CA MET A 8 16.20 18.83 -14.34
C MET A 8 16.18 17.48 -15.08
N VAL A 9 17.15 17.32 -15.96
CA VAL A 9 17.78 16.02 -16.24
C VAL A 9 19.09 16.07 -15.46
N LEU A 10 19.40 15.01 -14.73
CA LEU A 10 20.61 14.70 -13.95
C LEU A 10 20.36 14.65 -12.43
N LEU A 11 20.20 13.43 -11.90
CA LEU A 11 20.97 12.87 -10.79
C LEU A 11 20.41 11.49 -10.38
N TRP A 12 20.54 10.47 -11.24
CA TRP A 12 20.33 9.07 -10.82
C TRP A 12 21.40 8.19 -11.48
N GLN A 13 22.64 8.36 -11.02
CA GLN A 13 23.69 7.35 -11.12
C GLN A 13 24.62 7.47 -9.90
N VAL A 14 24.40 6.63 -8.90
CA VAL A 14 25.49 6.12 -8.06
C VAL A 14 25.33 4.61 -8.04
N PHE A 15 26.38 3.94 -8.50
CA PHE A 15 26.59 2.50 -8.42
C PHE A 15 26.59 2.05 -6.96
N VAL A 16 25.85 0.97 -6.66
CA VAL A 16 26.28 -0.03 -5.68
C VAL A 16 26.05 -1.40 -6.32
N THR A 17 27.16 -2.02 -6.75
CA THR A 17 27.25 -3.46 -7.00
C THR A 17 26.70 -4.23 -5.80
N PRO A 18 25.97 -5.34 -6.01
CA PRO A 18 25.38 -6.08 -4.89
C PRO A 18 26.52 -6.65 -4.03
N PRO A 19 26.57 -6.39 -2.71
CA PRO A 19 27.30 -7.30 -1.85
C PRO A 19 26.59 -8.64 -1.97
N HIS A 20 27.33 -9.70 -2.23
CA HIS A 20 26.84 -11.06 -2.01
C HIS A 20 26.42 -11.14 -0.54
N PHE A 21 25.11 -11.04 -0.27
CA PHE A 21 24.59 -11.10 1.09
C PHE A 21 24.68 -12.55 1.60
N ALA A 22 25.78 -12.88 2.29
CA ALA A 22 25.89 -14.04 3.17
C ALA A 22 25.18 -13.80 4.53
N PHE A 23 24.15 -12.95 4.56
CA PHE A 23 23.53 -12.43 5.80
C PHE A 23 22.38 -13.30 6.33
N ALA A 24 21.95 -14.32 5.59
CA ALA A 24 20.75 -15.09 5.95
C ALA A 24 20.96 -16.09 7.11
N ALA A 25 22.20 -16.47 7.45
CA ALA A 25 22.41 -17.70 8.23
C ALA A 25 22.48 -17.54 9.77
N LYS A 26 22.56 -16.32 10.32
CA LYS A 26 22.60 -16.10 11.79
C LYS A 26 21.52 -15.16 12.32
N ALA A 27 20.99 -14.28 11.48
CA ALA A 27 19.83 -13.44 11.78
C ALA A 27 18.55 -14.25 12.06
N GLU A 28 18.48 -15.50 11.59
CA GLU A 28 17.39 -16.44 11.88
C GLU A 28 17.32 -16.88 13.36
N GLU A 29 18.21 -16.48 14.27
CA GLU A 29 18.19 -16.99 15.66
C GLU A 29 17.56 -16.05 16.70
N ASP A 30 17.31 -14.77 16.39
CA ASP A 30 16.67 -13.85 17.36
C ASP A 30 15.13 -13.98 17.35
N VAL A 31 14.60 -14.44 18.49
CA VAL A 31 13.16 -14.70 18.66
C VAL A 31 12.34 -13.41 18.59
N ASN A 32 12.83 -12.30 19.14
CA ASN A 32 12.10 -11.03 19.17
C ASN A 32 12.01 -10.43 17.78
N PHE A 33 13.09 -10.52 17.00
CA PHE A 33 13.14 -10.08 15.62
C PHE A 33 12.20 -10.89 14.72
N LYS A 34 12.22 -12.22 14.86
CA LYS A 34 11.30 -13.11 14.13
C LYS A 34 9.84 -12.83 14.46
N GLU A 35 9.54 -12.60 15.74
CA GLU A 35 8.20 -12.24 16.19
C GLU A 35 7.76 -10.90 15.57
N PHE A 36 8.63 -9.89 15.56
CA PHE A 36 8.37 -8.62 14.91
C PHE A 36 8.06 -8.76 13.41
N ILE A 37 8.89 -9.51 12.66
CA ILE A 37 8.66 -9.73 11.22
C ILE A 37 7.31 -10.41 10.99
N ASN A 38 6.99 -11.45 11.76
CA ASN A 38 5.70 -12.14 11.65
C ASN A 38 4.52 -11.22 11.99
N ASP A 39 4.63 -10.42 13.07
CA ASP A 39 3.59 -9.48 13.50
C ASP A 39 3.31 -8.45 12.40
N VAL A 40 4.36 -7.90 11.78
CA VAL A 40 4.22 -6.89 10.71
C VAL A 40 3.73 -7.53 9.40
N GLU A 41 4.17 -8.73 9.06
CA GLU A 41 3.67 -9.45 7.89
C GLU A 41 2.16 -9.68 7.99
N HIS A 42 1.69 -10.18 9.13
CA HIS A 42 0.26 -10.36 9.41
C HIS A 42 -0.49 -9.03 9.36
N LEU A 43 0.07 -7.97 9.96
CA LEU A 43 -0.51 -6.63 9.92
C LEU A 43 -0.72 -6.14 8.48
N VAL A 44 0.28 -6.30 7.61
CA VAL A 44 0.18 -5.88 6.20
C VAL A 44 -0.89 -6.69 5.48
N LEU A 45 -0.87 -8.03 5.60
CA LEU A 45 -1.84 -8.89 4.92
C LEU A 45 -3.28 -8.64 5.38
N ASP A 46 -3.50 -8.37 6.65
CA ASP A 46 -4.82 -8.06 7.20
C ASP A 46 -5.31 -6.68 6.77
N THR A 47 -4.41 -5.70 6.72
CA THR A 47 -4.71 -4.35 6.21
C THR A 47 -5.15 -4.42 4.75
N GLU A 48 -4.43 -5.15 3.91
CA GLU A 48 -4.76 -5.40 2.51
C GLU A 48 -6.12 -6.13 2.36
N ASN A 49 -6.36 -7.16 3.18
CA ASN A 49 -7.63 -7.87 3.20
C ASN A 49 -8.81 -6.95 3.55
N GLU A 50 -8.64 -6.06 4.52
CA GLU A 50 -9.68 -5.11 4.90
C GLU A 50 -9.94 -4.07 3.82
N ALA A 51 -8.89 -3.53 3.20
CA ALA A 51 -8.98 -2.61 2.07
C ALA A 51 -9.76 -3.24 0.89
N LEU A 52 -9.50 -4.51 0.59
CA LEU A 52 -10.21 -5.28 -0.43
C LEU A 52 -11.68 -5.55 -0.08
N ARG A 53 -12.01 -5.84 1.19
CA ARG A 53 -13.41 -5.97 1.62
C ARG A 53 -14.16 -4.64 1.52
N LEU A 54 -13.48 -3.56 1.86
CA LEU A 54 -14.04 -2.21 1.76
C LEU A 54 -14.29 -1.81 0.31
N SER A 55 -13.40 -2.14 -0.62
CA SER A 55 -13.58 -1.84 -2.05
C SER A 55 -14.82 -2.53 -2.65
N ILE A 56 -15.09 -3.78 -2.25
CA ILE A 56 -16.36 -4.47 -2.61
C ILE A 56 -17.56 -3.67 -2.11
N SER A 57 -17.52 -3.24 -0.84
CA SER A 57 -18.61 -2.50 -0.21
C SER A 57 -18.87 -1.16 -0.91
N ILE A 58 -17.81 -0.47 -1.35
CA ILE A 58 -17.91 0.76 -2.14
C ILE A 58 -18.65 0.51 -3.46
N TYR A 59 -18.28 -0.52 -4.22
CA TYR A 59 -18.97 -0.82 -5.49
C TYR A 59 -20.42 -1.24 -5.30
N GLN A 60 -20.73 -2.02 -4.27
CA GLN A 60 -22.10 -2.38 -3.94
C GLN A 60 -22.95 -1.15 -3.57
N GLY A 61 -22.38 -0.21 -2.80
CA GLY A 61 -23.04 1.05 -2.48
C GLY A 61 -23.21 1.97 -3.69
N LEU A 62 -22.18 2.05 -4.54
CA LEU A 62 -22.15 2.93 -5.71
C LEU A 62 -23.25 2.57 -6.72
N ALA A 63 -23.50 1.28 -6.94
CA ALA A 63 -24.53 0.83 -7.86
C ALA A 63 -25.91 1.48 -7.57
N ASN A 64 -26.24 1.68 -6.29
CA ASN A 64 -27.51 2.29 -5.87
C ASN A 64 -27.61 3.77 -6.23
N ALA A 65 -26.50 4.48 -6.31
CA ALA A 65 -26.45 5.90 -6.66
C ALA A 65 -26.50 6.16 -8.18
N MET A 66 -26.29 5.14 -9.02
CA MET A 66 -26.27 5.27 -10.48
C MET A 66 -27.66 5.28 -11.11
N THR A 67 -27.83 6.02 -12.21
CA THR A 67 -28.97 5.85 -13.11
C THR A 67 -29.01 4.44 -13.71
N PRO A 68 -30.17 3.92 -14.17
CA PRO A 68 -30.25 2.58 -14.75
C PRO A 68 -29.29 2.35 -15.92
N GLN A 69 -29.17 3.35 -16.81
CA GLN A 69 -28.27 3.26 -17.97
C GLN A 69 -26.80 3.22 -17.57
N LEU A 70 -26.39 4.06 -16.62
CA LEU A 70 -25.01 4.08 -16.13
C LEU A 70 -24.69 2.79 -15.35
N ARG A 71 -25.63 2.31 -14.54
CA ARG A 71 -25.50 1.04 -13.80
C ARG A 71 -25.27 -0.14 -14.75
N GLN A 72 -26.07 -0.25 -15.81
CA GLN A 72 -25.92 -1.31 -16.80
C GLN A 72 -24.56 -1.26 -17.51
N ALA A 73 -24.07 -0.05 -17.86
CA ALA A 73 -22.77 0.12 -18.49
C ALA A 73 -21.59 -0.13 -17.54
N ALA A 74 -21.75 0.17 -16.24
CA ALA A 74 -20.73 -0.01 -15.21
C ALA A 74 -20.65 -1.44 -14.67
N ALA A 75 -21.73 -2.22 -14.75
CA ALA A 75 -21.84 -3.55 -14.15
C ALA A 75 -20.67 -4.49 -14.50
N PRO A 76 -20.23 -4.64 -15.77
CA PRO A 76 -19.13 -5.55 -16.10
C PRO A 76 -17.82 -5.20 -15.39
N LEU A 77 -17.52 -3.90 -15.17
CA LEU A 77 -16.31 -3.46 -14.48
C LEU A 77 -16.38 -3.74 -12.97
N MET A 78 -17.54 -3.48 -12.37
CA MET A 78 -17.73 -3.64 -10.92
C MET A 78 -17.85 -5.12 -10.53
N GLU A 79 -18.66 -5.90 -11.27
CA GLU A 79 -18.92 -7.30 -10.96
C GLU A 79 -17.67 -8.16 -11.14
N SER A 80 -16.95 -7.98 -12.27
CA SER A 80 -15.68 -8.68 -12.51
C SER A 80 -14.66 -8.40 -11.41
N TYR A 81 -14.53 -7.13 -10.99
CA TYR A 81 -13.64 -6.76 -9.89
C TYR A 81 -14.04 -7.44 -8.58
N VAL A 82 -15.33 -7.38 -8.21
CA VAL A 82 -15.84 -8.01 -6.98
C VAL A 82 -15.58 -9.51 -6.98
N GLU A 83 -15.73 -10.18 -8.12
CA GLU A 83 -15.44 -11.61 -8.26
C GLU A 83 -13.95 -11.90 -8.03
N MET A 84 -13.05 -11.16 -8.67
CA MET A 84 -11.59 -11.31 -8.48
C MET A 84 -11.19 -11.13 -7.00
N VAL A 85 -11.77 -10.11 -6.34
CA VAL A 85 -11.47 -9.84 -4.93
C VAL A 85 -11.99 -10.95 -4.03
N ARG A 86 -13.22 -11.44 -4.26
CA ARG A 86 -13.77 -12.57 -3.49
C ARG A 86 -12.91 -13.82 -3.64
N HIS A 87 -12.45 -14.10 -4.86
CA HIS A 87 -11.55 -15.22 -5.11
C HIS A 87 -10.22 -15.06 -4.36
N ALA A 88 -9.60 -13.88 -4.41
CA ALA A 88 -8.34 -13.63 -3.71
C ALA A 88 -8.48 -13.75 -2.18
N LEU A 89 -9.57 -13.22 -1.62
CA LEU A 89 -9.85 -13.33 -0.18
C LEU A 89 -10.15 -14.77 0.26
N ALA A 90 -10.82 -15.56 -0.58
CA ALA A 90 -11.16 -16.96 -0.26
C ALA A 90 -9.95 -17.89 -0.30
N ASN A 91 -8.98 -17.62 -1.18
CA ASN A 91 -7.78 -18.45 -1.36
C ASN A 91 -6.56 -17.97 -0.56
N ASN A 92 -6.72 -16.93 0.26
CA ASN A 92 -5.61 -16.27 0.96
C ASN A 92 -4.44 -15.93 0.02
N SER A 93 -4.76 -15.22 -1.07
CA SER A 93 -3.81 -14.76 -2.08
C SER A 93 -2.58 -14.03 -1.51
N SER A 94 -1.51 -13.99 -2.30
CA SER A 94 -0.26 -13.33 -1.90
C SER A 94 -0.43 -11.81 -1.73
N TYR A 95 0.54 -11.18 -1.05
CA TYR A 95 0.60 -9.73 -0.95
C TYR A 95 0.60 -9.04 -2.33
N GLY A 96 1.43 -9.51 -3.27
CA GLY A 96 1.49 -8.97 -4.64
C GLY A 96 0.14 -9.03 -5.37
N GLU A 97 -0.56 -10.17 -5.29
CA GLU A 97 -1.90 -10.31 -5.88
C GLU A 97 -2.92 -9.31 -5.29
N LYS A 98 -2.88 -9.10 -3.97
CA LYS A 98 -3.75 -8.13 -3.28
C LYS A 98 -3.44 -6.70 -3.72
N ARG A 99 -2.16 -6.31 -3.83
CA ARG A 99 -1.75 -5.00 -4.36
C ARG A 99 -2.23 -4.77 -5.79
N ILE A 100 -2.12 -5.76 -6.66
CA ILE A 100 -2.62 -5.68 -8.04
C ILE A 100 -4.13 -5.40 -8.04
N LEU A 101 -4.89 -6.04 -7.16
CA LEU A 101 -6.33 -5.80 -7.04
C LEU A 101 -6.65 -4.39 -6.52
N LEU A 102 -5.93 -3.87 -5.52
CA LEU A 102 -6.10 -2.48 -5.07
C LEU A 102 -5.74 -1.47 -6.17
N ARG A 103 -4.73 -1.75 -7.00
CA ARG A 103 -4.43 -0.93 -8.19
C ARG A 103 -5.55 -1.02 -9.23
N HIS A 104 -6.10 -2.21 -9.46
CA HIS A 104 -7.23 -2.40 -10.38
C HIS A 104 -8.45 -1.61 -9.91
N PHE A 105 -8.73 -1.55 -8.60
CA PHE A 105 -9.78 -0.71 -8.04
C PHE A 105 -9.62 0.76 -8.44
N ARG A 106 -8.42 1.34 -8.27
CA ARG A 106 -8.12 2.73 -8.65
C ARG A 106 -8.35 2.98 -10.15
N ILE A 107 -7.90 2.06 -11.00
CA ILE A 107 -8.07 2.16 -12.45
C ILE A 107 -9.55 2.08 -12.83
N ASN A 108 -10.31 1.18 -12.21
CA ASN A 108 -11.74 1.03 -12.48
C ASN A 108 -12.54 2.24 -12.01
N ASN A 109 -12.18 2.85 -10.87
CA ASN A 109 -12.79 4.10 -10.41
C ASN A 109 -12.66 5.22 -11.48
N TRP A 110 -11.49 5.34 -12.11
CA TRP A 110 -11.30 6.29 -13.21
C TRP A 110 -12.14 5.94 -14.45
N LYS A 111 -12.23 4.66 -14.83
CA LYS A 111 -13.08 4.20 -15.95
C LYS A 111 -14.55 4.49 -15.68
N LEU A 112 -15.02 4.26 -14.45
CA LEU A 112 -16.38 4.55 -14.02
C LEU A 112 -16.69 6.04 -14.09
N GLU A 113 -15.78 6.90 -13.65
CA GLU A 113 -15.96 8.35 -13.77
C GLU A 113 -16.02 8.80 -15.24
N ARG A 114 -15.22 8.20 -16.14
CA ARG A 114 -15.32 8.46 -17.58
C ARG A 114 -16.65 8.00 -18.17
N LEU A 115 -17.18 6.86 -17.71
CA LEU A 115 -18.51 6.39 -18.12
C LEU A 115 -19.60 7.36 -17.64
N ARG A 116 -19.52 7.81 -16.38
CA ARG A 116 -20.44 8.81 -15.82
C ARG A 116 -20.45 10.09 -16.66
N MET A 117 -19.28 10.66 -16.97
CA MET A 117 -19.18 11.86 -17.80
C MET A 117 -19.82 11.71 -19.20
N LYS A 118 -19.86 10.49 -19.75
CA LYS A 118 -20.46 10.23 -21.07
C LYS A 118 -21.96 9.99 -21.01
N LEU A 119 -22.45 9.30 -19.97
CA LEU A 119 -23.81 8.79 -19.91
C LEU A 119 -24.73 9.58 -18.96
N ALA A 120 -24.16 10.28 -17.98
CA ALA A 120 -24.88 11.08 -16.99
C ALA A 120 -23.98 12.22 -16.46
N PRO A 121 -23.53 13.16 -17.33
CA PRO A 121 -22.63 14.24 -16.94
C PRO A 121 -23.17 15.14 -15.83
N GLU A 122 -24.49 15.28 -15.74
CA GLU A 122 -25.23 16.05 -14.74
C GLU A 122 -25.21 15.44 -13.34
N MET A 123 -24.91 14.13 -13.22
CA MET A 123 -24.74 13.51 -11.91
C MET A 123 -23.49 14.06 -11.21
N PRO A 124 -23.51 14.15 -9.87
CA PRO A 124 -22.29 14.43 -9.11
C PRO A 124 -21.17 13.41 -9.42
N LYS A 125 -19.93 13.88 -9.37
CA LYS A 125 -18.74 13.03 -9.47
C LYS A 125 -18.81 11.91 -8.42
N PHE A 126 -18.40 10.71 -8.80
CA PHE A 126 -18.30 9.62 -7.84
C PHE A 126 -17.27 9.93 -6.76
N GLN A 127 -17.68 9.86 -5.50
CA GLN A 127 -16.79 9.90 -4.35
C GLN A 127 -16.39 8.47 -4.00
N PHE A 128 -15.35 7.98 -4.65
CA PHE A 128 -14.71 6.75 -4.22
C PHE A 128 -13.93 7.08 -2.94
N GLU A 129 -14.44 6.67 -1.79
CA GLU A 129 -13.90 6.93 -0.45
C GLU A 129 -12.52 6.24 -0.23
N VAL A 130 -11.49 6.58 -1.03
CA VAL A 130 -10.10 6.14 -0.86
C VAL A 130 -9.38 6.99 0.20
N ILE A 131 -8.06 6.84 0.36
CA ILE A 131 -7.30 7.72 1.25
C ILE A 131 -7.50 9.17 0.80
N SER A 132 -7.97 10.01 1.72
CA SER A 132 -8.34 11.40 1.44
C SER A 132 -7.12 12.31 1.35
N GLN A 133 -7.26 13.41 0.61
CA GLN A 133 -6.21 14.43 0.57
C GLN A 133 -6.09 15.11 1.93
N GLU A 134 -7.23 15.30 2.60
CA GLU A 134 -7.34 15.83 3.95
C GLU A 134 -6.52 15.00 4.94
N PHE A 135 -6.56 13.68 4.82
CA PHE A 135 -5.73 12.79 5.64
C PHE A 135 -4.24 12.98 5.35
N TYR A 136 -3.83 12.95 4.08
CA TYR A 136 -2.42 13.13 3.70
C TYR A 136 -1.82 14.48 4.10
N PHE A 137 -2.60 15.58 4.03
CA PHE A 137 -2.09 16.94 4.26
C PHE A 137 -2.37 17.48 5.66
N SER A 138 -3.41 17.01 6.34
CA SER A 138 -3.85 17.58 7.63
C SER A 138 -4.06 16.55 8.73
N GLY A 139 -3.87 15.26 8.44
CA GLY A 139 -4.15 14.17 9.38
C GLY A 139 -5.63 13.99 9.71
N LEU A 140 -6.51 14.75 9.04
CA LEU A 140 -7.96 14.65 9.24
C LEU A 140 -8.47 13.40 8.54
N ASN A 141 -8.94 12.45 9.35
CA ASN A 141 -9.52 11.21 8.92
C ASN A 141 -10.97 11.41 8.47
N THR A 142 -11.24 11.18 7.18
CA THR A 142 -12.55 11.43 6.58
C THR A 142 -13.13 10.21 5.87
N THR A 143 -12.32 9.20 5.56
CA THR A 143 -12.77 7.98 4.86
C THR A 143 -12.49 6.71 5.66
N LYS A 144 -13.15 5.62 5.29
CA LYS A 144 -12.85 4.31 5.87
C LYS A 144 -11.44 3.82 5.52
N PHE A 145 -10.90 4.21 4.36
CA PHE A 145 -9.51 3.92 4.00
C PHE A 145 -8.51 4.69 4.88
N ASP A 146 -8.80 5.95 5.24
CA ASP A 146 -7.98 6.70 6.20
C ASP A 146 -7.91 5.97 7.55
N ASN A 147 -9.04 5.41 8.01
CA ASN A 147 -9.09 4.62 9.25
C ASN A 147 -8.24 3.34 9.18
N ILE A 148 -8.30 2.63 8.06
CA ILE A 148 -7.48 1.42 7.83
C ILE A 148 -5.99 1.78 7.89
N TYR A 149 -5.59 2.84 7.19
CA TYR A 149 -4.20 3.28 7.14
C TYR A 149 -3.70 3.82 8.50
N LEU A 150 -4.51 4.61 9.19
CA LEU A 150 -4.18 5.10 10.53
C LEU A 150 -3.96 3.95 11.52
N ARG A 151 -4.81 2.92 11.46
CA ARG A 151 -4.66 1.73 12.30
C ARG A 151 -3.40 0.95 11.93
N PHE A 152 -3.08 0.82 10.64
CA PHE A 152 -1.81 0.25 10.20
C PHE A 152 -0.62 0.98 10.81
N MET A 153 -0.54 2.31 10.67
CA MET A 153 0.56 3.12 11.22
C MET A 153 0.70 2.93 12.74
N HIS A 154 -0.40 2.96 13.49
CA HIS A 154 -0.36 2.78 14.93
C HIS A 154 0.09 1.37 15.36
N GLN A 155 -0.34 0.34 14.65
CA GLN A 155 0.06 -1.04 14.97
C GLN A 155 1.51 -1.31 14.57
N PHE A 156 1.93 -0.78 13.42
CA PHE A 156 3.32 -0.85 12.98
C PHE A 156 4.24 -0.17 13.99
N GLN A 157 3.94 1.07 14.38
CA GLN A 157 4.70 1.80 15.39
C GLN A 157 4.80 1.01 16.71
N ARG A 158 3.69 0.42 17.17
CA ARG A 158 3.69 -0.41 18.38
C ARG A 158 4.57 -1.64 18.26
N ALA A 159 4.55 -2.32 17.11
CA ALA A 159 5.40 -3.46 16.85
C ALA A 159 6.89 -3.05 16.85
N SER A 160 7.21 -1.93 16.22
CA SER A 160 8.57 -1.37 16.19
C SER A 160 9.06 -0.96 17.58
N GLU A 161 8.23 -0.28 18.37
CA GLU A 161 8.54 0.07 19.77
C GLU A 161 8.77 -1.17 20.64
N LYS A 162 7.97 -2.23 20.45
CA LYS A 162 8.16 -3.51 21.15
C LYS A 162 9.51 -4.14 20.78
N LEU A 163 9.88 -4.11 19.50
CA LEU A 163 11.19 -4.58 19.05
C LEU A 163 12.31 -3.78 19.73
N TRP A 164 12.29 -2.45 19.63
CA TRP A 164 13.31 -1.55 20.21
C TRP A 164 13.56 -1.79 21.70
N ASN A 165 12.50 -2.06 22.47
CA ASN A 165 12.61 -2.33 23.92
C ASN A 165 13.23 -3.70 24.26
N CYS A 166 13.36 -4.59 23.28
CA CYS A 166 13.84 -5.96 23.44
C CYS A 166 15.15 -6.25 22.69
N LEU A 167 15.76 -5.26 22.03
CA LEU A 167 17.00 -5.43 21.29
C LEU A 167 18.21 -5.55 22.23
N SER A 168 19.12 -6.46 21.90
CA SER A 168 20.47 -6.53 22.48
C SER A 168 21.49 -5.88 21.54
N GLU A 169 22.66 -5.48 22.07
CA GLU A 169 23.74 -4.84 21.27
C GLU A 169 24.14 -5.70 20.06
N ASP A 170 24.25 -7.01 20.25
CA ASP A 170 24.60 -7.95 19.17
C ASP A 170 23.54 -7.93 18.05
N VAL A 171 22.26 -7.81 18.37
CA VAL A 171 21.17 -7.81 17.36
C VAL A 171 21.16 -6.49 16.60
N VAL A 172 21.49 -5.38 17.25
CA VAL A 172 21.57 -4.05 16.62
C VAL A 172 22.59 -4.04 15.49
N GLU A 173 23.80 -4.58 15.71
CA GLU A 173 24.84 -4.62 14.67
C GLU A 173 24.43 -5.49 13.46
N HIS A 174 23.70 -6.58 13.69
CA HIS A 174 23.31 -7.51 12.62
C HIS A 174 22.08 -7.04 11.83
N GLN A 175 21.24 -6.18 12.41
CA GLN A 175 19.97 -5.72 11.82
C GLN A 175 19.97 -4.23 11.49
N GLN A 176 21.16 -3.62 11.42
CA GLN A 176 21.35 -2.18 11.29
C GLN A 176 20.52 -1.56 10.16
N GLU A 177 20.54 -2.13 8.95
CA GLU A 177 19.80 -1.62 7.78
C GLU A 177 18.28 -1.55 8.02
N MET A 178 17.71 -2.58 8.65
CA MET A 178 16.28 -2.58 8.97
C MET A 178 15.96 -1.56 10.07
N LEU A 179 16.81 -1.49 11.09
CA LEU A 179 16.64 -0.59 12.22
C LEU A 179 16.76 0.89 11.78
N GLU A 180 17.64 1.19 10.84
CA GLU A 180 17.76 2.52 10.19
C GLU A 180 16.43 2.90 9.53
N ILE A 181 15.83 2.02 8.72
CA ILE A 181 14.53 2.28 8.09
C ILE A 181 13.42 2.46 9.14
N LEU A 182 13.41 1.66 10.21
CA LEU A 182 12.43 1.83 11.29
C LEU A 182 12.59 3.18 12.02
N ASP A 183 13.83 3.63 12.20
CA ASP A 183 14.13 4.93 12.80
C ASP A 183 13.65 6.06 11.90
N GLU A 184 13.96 6.01 10.60
CA GLU A 184 13.48 6.97 9.59
C GLU A 184 11.94 7.03 9.54
N ILE A 185 11.26 5.87 9.57
CA ILE A 185 9.80 5.80 9.65
C ILE A 185 9.31 6.51 10.91
N SER A 186 9.98 6.36 12.04
CA SER A 186 9.54 6.94 13.32
C SER A 186 9.63 8.47 13.32
N GLU A 187 10.66 9.04 12.69
CA GLU A 187 10.94 10.47 12.66
C GLU A 187 10.18 11.23 11.57
N GLU A 188 9.84 10.55 10.46
CA GLU A 188 9.18 11.18 9.31
C GLU A 188 7.75 11.64 9.65
N LYS A 189 7.50 12.93 9.40
CA LYS A 189 6.22 13.62 9.66
C LYS A 189 5.40 13.80 8.39
N ASN A 190 6.03 13.80 7.23
CA ASN A 190 5.38 13.85 5.94
C ASN A 190 4.84 12.46 5.58
N LEU A 191 3.51 12.33 5.57
CA LEU A 191 2.86 11.05 5.29
C LEU A 191 3.21 10.47 3.91
N ALA A 192 3.51 11.29 2.90
CA ALA A 192 3.86 10.78 1.57
C ALA A 192 5.27 10.17 1.54
N GLU A 193 6.22 10.73 2.29
CA GLU A 193 7.57 10.14 2.43
C GLU A 193 7.52 8.93 3.37
N LYS A 194 6.72 9.01 4.45
CA LYS A 194 6.47 7.88 5.35
C LYS A 194 5.89 6.67 4.63
N ASP A 195 4.98 6.90 3.69
CA ASP A 195 4.37 5.84 2.85
C ASP A 195 5.43 5.10 2.01
N LYS A 196 6.40 5.84 1.45
CA LYS A 196 7.51 5.24 0.70
C LYS A 196 8.40 4.38 1.60
N LEU A 197 8.70 4.86 2.81
CA LEU A 197 9.50 4.11 3.77
C LEU A 197 8.79 2.82 4.21
N TYR A 198 7.47 2.84 4.39
CA TYR A 198 6.69 1.61 4.62
C TYR A 198 6.79 0.66 3.43
N ASP A 199 6.63 1.15 2.19
CA ASP A 199 6.75 0.33 0.99
C ASP A 199 8.14 -0.30 0.87
N GLU A 200 9.20 0.49 1.10
CA GLU A 200 10.58 0.01 1.11
C GLU A 200 10.80 -1.07 2.18
N PHE A 201 10.31 -0.85 3.40
CA PHE A 201 10.40 -1.84 4.47
C PHE A 201 9.71 -3.15 4.08
N ILE A 202 8.47 -3.06 3.60
CA ILE A 202 7.64 -4.22 3.26
C ILE A 202 8.28 -5.05 2.13
N GLU A 203 8.77 -4.39 1.09
CA GLU A 203 9.40 -5.04 -0.07
C GLU A 203 10.77 -5.62 0.27
N THR A 204 11.53 -4.92 1.12
CA THR A 204 12.90 -5.30 1.45
C THR A 204 12.96 -6.37 2.53
N PHE A 205 12.04 -6.40 3.50
CA PHE A 205 12.17 -7.28 4.66
C PHE A 205 11.05 -8.31 4.82
N LEU A 206 9.82 -8.06 4.34
CA LEU A 206 8.69 -8.97 4.57
C LEU A 206 8.45 -9.92 3.39
N PHE A 207 8.20 -9.40 2.20
CA PHE A 207 7.78 -10.21 1.05
C PHE A 207 8.89 -10.38 0.02
N LYS A 208 10.10 -10.73 0.49
CA LYS A 208 11.24 -11.06 -0.37
C LYS A 208 10.93 -12.29 -1.23
N THR A 209 10.32 -12.09 -2.40
CA THR A 209 10.41 -13.03 -3.50
C THR A 209 10.95 -12.33 -4.74
N GLU A 210 11.89 -12.98 -5.44
CA GLU A 210 12.47 -12.51 -6.71
C GLU A 210 11.39 -12.14 -7.75
N LYS A 211 10.19 -12.72 -7.60
CA LYS A 211 9.02 -12.51 -8.46
C LYS A 211 8.29 -11.19 -8.17
N ASP A 212 8.08 -10.83 -6.90
CA ASP A 212 7.39 -9.57 -6.52
C ASP A 212 8.25 -8.33 -6.85
N ARG A 213 9.58 -8.47 -6.81
CA ARG A 213 10.55 -7.43 -7.21
C ARG A 213 10.49 -7.07 -8.71
N LEU A 214 10.15 -8.03 -9.56
CA LEU A 214 10.02 -7.84 -11.01
C LEU A 214 8.66 -7.23 -11.37
N GLU A 215 7.58 -7.66 -10.72
CA GLU A 215 6.23 -7.16 -10.97
C GLU A 215 6.04 -5.70 -10.54
N THR A 216 6.75 -5.26 -9.49
CA THR A 216 6.68 -3.86 -9.02
C THR A 216 7.47 -2.90 -9.93
N ARG A 217 8.57 -3.36 -10.53
CA ARG A 217 9.40 -2.58 -11.49
C ARG A 217 8.81 -2.44 -12.89
N GLU A 218 8.02 -3.41 -13.37
CA GLU A 218 7.38 -3.32 -14.70
C GLU A 218 6.15 -2.39 -14.72
N LEU A 219 5.84 -1.80 -13.57
CA LEU A 219 4.61 -1.06 -13.32
C LEU A 219 4.83 0.43 -12.97
N GLU A 220 6.10 0.87 -12.98
CA GLU A 220 6.58 2.27 -13.04
C GLU A 220 6.61 2.79 -14.50
#